data_AF-A0A4R1WIC0-F1
#
_entry.id   AF-A0A4R1WIC0-F1
#
_cell.length_a   1.000
_cell.length_b   1.000
_cell.length_c   1.000
_cell.angle_alpha   90.00
_cell.angle_beta   90.00
_cell.angle_gamma   90.00
#
_symmetry.space_group_name_H-M   'P 1'
#
loop_
_entity.id
_entity.type
_entity.pdbx_description
1 polymer ?
#
loop_
_entity_poly.entity_id
_entity_poly.type
_entity_poly.pdbx_seq_one_letter_code
_entity_poly.pdbx_strand_id
1 'polypeptide(L)'
;MSRESLLDGAVEHFAKNGIGDASLRSIAASIGTSHRMLIYHFGSREGLLAEVVRTVEAQQRDLLAMLSEKDLPLAEQAEQFWRLVTEAALIYGPLFFELSAHAMQDLPHTEALKADLINVWLPPLIDLCIRAGLPPDDAPAYARLGLAASRGLLFDLLLTGDRTGVDAASDLLNKLFTP
;
A
#
# COMPACT_ATOMS: atom_id res chain seq x y z
N MET A 1 -23.13 14.00 5.19
CA MET A 1 -22.14 12.94 4.85
C MET A 1 -21.68 12.30 6.15
N SER A 2 -21.45 10.99 6.14
CA SER A 2 -20.82 10.30 7.28
C SER A 2 -19.33 10.64 7.35
N ARG A 3 -18.70 10.40 8.51
CA ARG A 3 -17.25 10.51 8.68
C ARG A 3 -16.49 9.64 7.67
N GLU A 4 -16.97 8.42 7.46
CA GLU A 4 -16.41 7.44 6.52
C GLU A 4 -16.45 7.94 5.08
N SER A 5 -17.62 8.40 4.60
CA SER A 5 -17.76 8.95 3.25
C SER A 5 -16.86 10.17 3.00
N LEU A 6 -16.59 10.98 4.03
CA LEU A 6 -15.65 12.10 3.93
C LEU A 6 -14.20 11.63 3.86
N LEU A 7 -13.86 10.57 4.60
CA LEU A 7 -12.52 9.98 4.59
C LEU A 7 -12.23 9.31 3.25
N ASP A 8 -13.18 8.53 2.71
CA ASP A 8 -13.06 7.87 1.40
C ASP A 8 -12.85 8.90 0.29
N GLY A 9 -13.64 9.97 0.29
CA GLY A 9 -13.47 11.07 -0.66
C GLY A 9 -12.11 11.75 -0.50
N ALA A 10 -11.61 11.92 0.72
CA ALA A 10 -10.29 12.49 0.96
C ALA A 10 -9.16 11.58 0.47
N VAL A 11 -9.25 10.27 0.70
CA VAL A 11 -8.30 9.27 0.16
C VAL A 11 -8.31 9.33 -1.36
N GLU A 12 -9.47 9.36 -1.99
CA GLU A 12 -9.59 9.47 -3.45
C GLU A 12 -9.04 10.80 -3.99
N HIS A 13 -9.28 11.90 -3.29
CA HIS A 13 -8.69 13.20 -3.63
C HIS A 13 -7.16 13.13 -3.61
N PHE A 14 -6.56 12.61 -2.53
CA PHE A 14 -5.12 12.54 -2.40
C PHE A 14 -4.50 11.53 -3.37
N ALA A 15 -5.17 10.41 -3.64
CA ALA A 15 -4.77 9.45 -4.66
C ALA A 15 -4.64 10.08 -6.06
N LYS A 16 -5.55 11.01 -6.39
CA LYS A 16 -5.58 11.69 -7.70
C LYS A 16 -4.70 12.93 -7.79
N ASN A 17 -4.59 13.70 -6.70
CA ASN A 17 -4.00 15.04 -6.72
C ASN A 17 -2.69 15.16 -5.91
N GLY A 18 -2.30 14.11 -5.19
CA GLY A 18 -1.22 14.16 -4.20
C GLY A 18 -1.61 14.91 -2.93
N ILE A 19 -0.79 14.82 -1.90
CA ILE A 19 -0.99 15.48 -0.60
C ILE A 19 -0.71 16.98 -0.72
N GLY A 20 0.42 17.34 -1.33
CA GLY A 20 0.84 18.71 -1.66
C GLY A 20 0.51 19.78 -0.60
N ASP A 21 0.28 21.01 -1.05
CA ASP A 21 -0.19 22.13 -0.21
C ASP A 21 -1.72 22.29 -0.25
N ALA A 22 -2.45 21.23 -0.62
CA ALA A 22 -3.91 21.28 -0.73
C ALA A 22 -4.54 21.68 0.61
N SER A 23 -5.19 22.84 0.62
CA SER A 23 -5.95 23.31 1.77
C SER A 23 -7.16 22.40 2.05
N LEU A 24 -7.63 22.35 3.30
CA LEU A 24 -8.89 21.64 3.59
C LEU A 24 -10.10 22.24 2.85
N ARG A 25 -10.04 23.50 2.39
CA ARG A 25 -11.08 24.10 1.55
C ARG A 25 -11.10 23.50 0.14
N SER A 26 -9.94 23.35 -0.49
CA SER A 26 -9.83 22.71 -1.80
C SER A 26 -10.19 21.22 -1.74
N ILE A 27 -9.75 20.51 -0.70
CA ILE A 27 -10.14 19.11 -0.48
C ILE A 27 -11.67 19.02 -0.33
N ALA A 28 -12.27 19.82 0.56
CA ALA A 28 -13.71 19.81 0.77
C ALA A 28 -14.51 20.11 -0.50
N ALA A 29 -14.08 21.10 -1.28
CA ALA A 29 -14.72 21.44 -2.55
C ALA A 29 -14.68 20.26 -3.54
N SER A 30 -13.55 19.56 -3.63
CA SER A 30 -13.39 18.44 -4.56
C SER A 30 -14.26 17.22 -4.22
N ILE A 31 -14.58 17.02 -2.93
CA ILE A 31 -15.40 15.89 -2.45
C ILE A 31 -16.85 16.31 -2.18
N GLY A 32 -17.25 17.51 -2.61
CA GLY A 32 -18.63 17.98 -2.53
C GLY A 32 -19.13 18.31 -1.11
N THR A 33 -18.26 18.76 -0.22
CA THR A 33 -18.59 19.11 1.17
C THR A 33 -18.11 20.51 1.59
N SER A 34 -18.39 20.91 2.82
CA SER A 34 -17.82 22.13 3.40
C SER A 34 -16.57 21.82 4.23
N HIS A 35 -15.60 22.74 4.20
CA HIS A 35 -14.41 22.64 5.06
C HIS A 35 -14.76 22.50 6.55
N ARG A 36 -15.87 23.10 6.99
CA ARG A 36 -16.37 22.98 8.37
C ARG A 36 -16.72 21.53 8.73
N MET A 37 -17.22 20.73 7.79
CA MET A 37 -17.48 19.30 8.01
C MET A 37 -16.18 18.51 8.20
N LEU A 38 -15.12 18.84 7.45
CA LEU A 38 -13.82 18.19 7.62
C LEU A 38 -13.21 18.54 8.98
N ILE A 39 -13.26 19.82 9.40
CA ILE A 39 -12.82 20.22 10.75
C ILE A 39 -13.64 19.49 11.81
N TYR A 40 -14.96 19.41 11.65
CA TYR A 40 -15.83 18.76 12.63
C TYR A 40 -15.46 17.28 12.87
N HIS A 41 -15.10 16.55 11.81
CA HIS A 41 -14.78 15.12 11.92
C HIS A 41 -13.31 14.81 12.20
N PHE A 42 -12.39 15.65 11.73
CA PHE A 42 -10.96 15.35 11.72
C PHE A 42 -10.11 16.40 12.46
N GLY A 43 -10.72 17.50 12.93
CA GLY A 43 -10.07 18.57 13.70
C GLY A 43 -9.22 19.51 12.84
N SER A 44 -8.27 18.97 12.08
CA SER A 44 -7.34 19.73 11.24
C SER A 44 -6.98 18.98 9.95
N ARG A 45 -6.11 19.58 9.13
CA ARG A 45 -5.59 18.93 7.93
C ARG A 45 -4.70 17.75 8.30
N GLU A 46 -3.87 17.93 9.30
CA GLU A 46 -2.97 16.94 9.87
C GLU A 46 -3.78 15.80 10.49
N GLY A 47 -4.89 16.12 11.17
CA GLY A 47 -5.82 15.10 11.68
C GLY A 47 -6.48 14.28 10.56
N LEU A 48 -6.86 14.93 9.45
CA LEU A 48 -7.36 14.23 8.26
C LEU A 48 -6.27 13.34 7.63
N LEU A 49 -5.05 13.86 7.47
CA LEU A 49 -3.93 13.10 6.91
C LEU A 49 -3.56 11.89 7.78
N ALA A 50 -3.60 12.03 9.10
CA ALA A 50 -3.37 10.90 10.00
C ALA A 50 -4.42 9.81 9.84
N GLU A 51 -5.68 10.17 9.58
CA GLU A 51 -6.74 9.19 9.26
C GLU A 51 -6.54 8.54 7.89
N VAL A 52 -6.14 9.32 6.88
CA VAL A 52 -5.80 8.78 5.55
C VAL A 52 -4.66 7.77 5.66
N VAL A 53 -3.63 8.07 6.45
CA VAL A 53 -2.53 7.15 6.72
C VAL A 53 -3.03 5.86 7.37
N ARG A 54 -3.89 5.95 8.39
CA ARG A 54 -4.51 4.77 9.02
C ARG A 54 -5.33 3.94 8.02
N THR A 55 -6.04 4.58 7.10
CA THR A 55 -6.78 3.87 6.03
C THR A 55 -5.83 3.14 5.09
N VAL A 56 -4.75 3.78 4.65
CA VAL A 56 -3.74 3.16 3.78
C VAL A 56 -3.09 1.96 4.49
N GLU A 57 -2.73 2.10 5.77
CA GLU A 57 -2.22 0.98 6.57
C GLU A 57 -3.22 -0.17 6.69
N ALA A 58 -4.50 0.12 6.90
CA ALA A 58 -5.55 -0.90 6.97
C ALA A 58 -5.65 -1.68 5.65
N GLN A 59 -5.63 -0.97 4.51
CA GLN A 59 -5.61 -1.62 3.18
C GLN A 59 -4.38 -2.52 3.00
N GLN A 60 -3.20 -2.10 3.48
CA GLN A 60 -1.99 -2.95 3.46
C GLN A 60 -2.17 -4.22 4.31
N ARG A 61 -2.80 -4.12 5.48
CA ARG A 61 -3.10 -5.29 6.33
C ARG A 61 -4.14 -6.21 5.71
N ASP A 62 -5.15 -5.67 5.03
CA ASP A 62 -6.14 -6.47 4.32
C ASP A 62 -5.50 -7.26 3.18
N LEU A 63 -4.61 -6.63 2.39
CA LEU A 63 -3.81 -7.32 1.37
C LEU A 63 -2.93 -8.43 1.97
N LEU A 64 -2.31 -8.17 3.12
CA LEU A 64 -1.50 -9.16 3.83
C LEU A 64 -2.33 -10.35 4.33
N ALA A 65 -3.58 -10.13 4.75
CA ALA A 65 -4.48 -11.20 5.16
C ALA A 65 -4.79 -12.15 4.00
N MET A 66 -4.87 -11.65 2.76
CA MET A 66 -5.09 -12.48 1.56
C MET A 66 -3.93 -13.45 1.30
N LEU A 67 -2.69 -13.08 1.65
CA LEU A 67 -1.52 -13.98 1.54
C LEU A 67 -1.58 -15.19 2.49
N SER A 68 -2.51 -15.17 3.45
CA SER A 68 -2.68 -16.24 4.43
C SER A 68 -3.73 -17.27 4.02
N GLU A 69 -4.41 -17.11 2.87
CA GLU A 69 -5.37 -18.08 2.35
C GLU A 69 -4.66 -19.39 1.97
N LYS A 70 -5.13 -20.52 2.53
CA LYS A 70 -4.41 -21.80 2.48
C LYS A 70 -4.93 -22.79 1.44
N ASP A 71 -5.97 -22.43 0.72
CA ASP A 71 -6.74 -23.38 -0.09
C ASP A 71 -6.29 -23.44 -1.56
N LEU A 72 -5.37 -22.56 -1.98
CA LEU A 72 -4.79 -22.52 -3.32
C LEU A 72 -3.32 -22.94 -3.34
N PRO A 73 -2.78 -23.45 -4.46
CA PRO A 73 -1.34 -23.60 -4.65
C PRO A 73 -0.61 -22.25 -4.51
N LEU A 74 0.63 -22.26 -3.99
CA LEU A 74 1.40 -21.02 -3.73
C LEU A 74 1.58 -20.13 -4.97
N ALA A 75 1.79 -20.74 -6.14
CA ALA A 75 1.92 -20.00 -7.39
C ALA A 75 0.62 -19.24 -7.75
N GLU A 76 -0.54 -19.87 -7.56
CA GLU A 76 -1.85 -19.25 -7.80
C GLU A 76 -2.14 -18.13 -6.79
N GLN A 77 -1.76 -18.32 -5.52
CA GLN A 77 -1.86 -17.27 -4.50
C GLN A 77 -1.01 -16.04 -4.88
N ALA A 78 0.24 -16.26 -5.33
CA ALA A 78 1.14 -15.20 -5.72
C ALA A 78 0.62 -14.42 -6.95
N GLU A 79 0.09 -15.12 -7.96
CA GLU A 79 -0.50 -14.51 -9.15
C GLU A 79 -1.75 -13.67 -8.80
N GLN A 80 -2.65 -14.23 -7.99
CA GLN A 80 -3.86 -13.53 -7.55
C GLN A 80 -3.52 -12.29 -6.72
N PHE A 81 -2.59 -12.43 -5.77
CA PHE A 81 -2.09 -11.31 -4.97
C PHE A 81 -1.49 -10.22 -5.87
N TRP A 82 -0.62 -10.60 -6.82
CA TRP A 82 0.01 -9.67 -7.75
C TRP A 82 -1.01 -8.88 -8.59
N ARG A 83 -2.04 -9.56 -9.09
CA ARG A 83 -3.13 -8.93 -9.84
C ARG A 83 -3.89 -7.89 -9.02
N LEU A 84 -4.26 -8.25 -7.79
CA LEU A 84 -4.99 -7.35 -6.89
C LEU A 84 -4.16 -6.13 -6.49
N VAL A 85 -2.89 -6.34 -6.14
CA VAL A 85 -2.02 -5.23 -5.71
C VAL A 85 -1.69 -4.29 -6.87
N THR A 86 -1.51 -4.81 -8.10
CA THR A 86 -1.29 -3.97 -9.28
C THR A 86 -2.53 -3.15 -9.65
N GLU A 87 -3.72 -3.74 -9.60
CA GLU A 87 -4.99 -3.01 -9.81
C GLU A 87 -5.20 -1.92 -8.77
N ALA A 88 -4.97 -2.22 -7.49
CA ALA A 88 -5.06 -1.24 -6.41
C ALA A 88 -4.00 -0.13 -6.54
N ALA A 89 -2.77 -0.48 -6.93
CA ALA A 89 -1.68 0.47 -7.07
C ALA A 89 -1.95 1.52 -8.16
N LEU A 90 -2.63 1.17 -9.26
CA LEU A 90 -2.99 2.13 -10.30
C LEU A 90 -3.87 3.29 -9.78
N ILE A 91 -4.60 3.06 -8.68
CA ILE A 91 -5.44 4.09 -8.04
C ILE A 91 -4.70 4.70 -6.86
N TYR A 92 -4.24 3.89 -5.91
CA TYR A 92 -3.76 4.35 -4.60
C TYR A 92 -2.23 4.33 -4.44
N GLY A 93 -1.51 3.76 -5.41
CA GLY A 93 -0.06 3.65 -5.41
C GLY A 93 0.67 4.98 -5.32
N PRO A 94 0.30 6.02 -6.09
CA PRO A 94 0.93 7.34 -5.97
C PRO A 94 0.86 7.89 -4.54
N LEU A 95 -0.30 7.79 -3.90
CA LEU A 95 -0.50 8.20 -2.50
C LEU A 95 0.35 7.37 -1.54
N PHE A 96 0.40 6.04 -1.72
CA PHE A 96 1.24 5.17 -0.91
C PHE A 96 2.73 5.54 -1.02
N PHE A 97 3.24 5.78 -2.22
CA PHE A 97 4.63 6.16 -2.44
C PHE A 97 4.94 7.57 -1.90
N GLU A 98 4.03 8.53 -2.06
CA GLU A 98 4.17 9.87 -1.46
C GLU A 98 4.21 9.80 0.07
N LEU A 99 3.31 9.03 0.69
CA LEU A 99 3.32 8.80 2.13
C LEU A 99 4.56 8.05 2.60
N SER A 100 5.10 7.13 1.80
CA SER A 100 6.36 6.45 2.08
C SER A 100 7.54 7.45 2.08
N ALA A 101 7.56 8.39 1.14
CA ALA A 101 8.56 9.46 1.11
C ALA A 101 8.44 10.39 2.33
N HIS A 102 7.22 10.75 2.73
CA HIS A 102 6.97 11.50 3.97
C HIS A 102 7.46 10.75 5.22
N ALA A 103 7.24 9.43 5.29
CA ALA A 103 7.75 8.59 6.36
C ALA A 103 9.29 8.55 6.42
N MET A 104 9.95 8.50 5.25
CA MET A 104 11.42 8.59 5.17
C MET A 104 11.96 9.95 5.65
N GLN A 105 11.15 11.01 5.56
CA GLN A 105 11.48 12.36 6.04
C GLN A 105 11.04 12.63 7.49
N ASP A 106 10.53 11.62 8.20
CA ASP A 106 10.06 11.75 9.58
C ASP A 106 8.93 12.78 9.77
N LEU A 107 8.02 12.90 8.78
CA LEU A 107 6.89 13.79 8.94
C LEU A 107 5.89 13.25 9.99
N PRO A 108 5.40 14.09 10.92
CA PRO A 108 4.63 13.62 12.09
C PRO A 108 3.39 12.79 11.78
N HIS A 109 2.70 13.03 10.66
CA HIS A 109 1.50 12.27 10.29
C HIS A 109 1.78 10.85 9.80
N THR A 110 3.06 10.45 9.65
CA THR A 110 3.48 9.17 9.07
C THR A 110 4.19 8.23 10.04
N GLU A 111 4.24 8.55 11.34
CA GLU A 111 4.95 7.74 12.35
C GLU A 111 4.51 6.27 12.35
N ALA A 112 3.19 6.02 12.35
CA ALA A 112 2.63 4.66 12.31
C ALA A 112 3.03 3.93 11.02
N LEU A 113 2.88 4.61 9.88
CA LEU A 113 3.22 4.04 8.58
C LEU A 113 4.70 3.67 8.49
N LYS A 114 5.59 4.50 9.03
CA LYS A 114 7.04 4.25 9.05
C LYS A 114 7.37 2.94 9.76
N ALA A 115 6.74 2.70 10.92
CA ALA A 115 6.95 1.49 11.69
C ALA A 115 6.42 0.25 10.95
N ASP A 116 5.26 0.39 10.32
CA ASP A 116 4.51 -0.74 9.76
C ASP A 116 4.93 -1.11 8.34
N LEU A 117 5.52 -0.18 7.57
CA LEU A 117 5.78 -0.34 6.14
C LEU A 117 6.57 -1.62 5.82
N ILE A 118 7.49 -2.03 6.69
CA ILE A 118 8.32 -3.22 6.48
C ILE A 118 8.04 -4.25 7.57
N ASN A 119 7.94 -3.83 8.83
CA ASN A 119 7.91 -4.76 9.96
C ASN A 119 6.63 -5.60 10.02
N VAL A 120 5.50 -5.08 9.55
CA VAL A 120 4.24 -5.84 9.50
C VAL A 120 4.25 -6.86 8.36
N TRP A 121 4.94 -6.54 7.26
CA TRP A 121 4.99 -7.40 6.06
C TRP A 121 5.96 -8.57 6.18
N LEU A 122 7.09 -8.39 6.86
CA LEU A 122 8.14 -9.41 6.86
C LEU A 122 7.73 -10.74 7.52
N PRO A 123 7.10 -10.78 8.72
CA PRO A 123 6.83 -12.06 9.37
C PRO A 123 5.93 -12.99 8.54
N PRO A 124 4.79 -12.55 7.96
CA PRO A 124 3.97 -13.43 7.13
C PRO A 124 4.66 -13.85 5.83
N LEU A 125 5.51 -12.99 5.25
CA LEU A 125 6.30 -13.34 4.06
C LEU A 125 7.39 -14.36 4.38
N ILE A 126 8.00 -14.30 5.57
CA ILE A 126 8.94 -15.31 6.06
C ILE A 126 8.23 -16.66 6.20
N ASP A 127 7.06 -16.67 6.83
CA ASP A 127 6.25 -17.89 6.96
C ASP A 127 5.85 -18.46 5.60
N LEU A 128 5.54 -17.60 4.63
CA LEU A 128 5.27 -18.00 3.24
C LEU A 128 6.50 -18.65 2.59
N CYS A 129 7.69 -18.05 2.74
CA CYS A 129 8.94 -18.59 2.22
C CYS A 129 9.25 -19.98 2.80
N ILE A 130 9.07 -20.16 4.11
CA ILE A 130 9.29 -21.46 4.78
C ILE A 130 8.28 -22.50 4.28
N ARG A 131 6.99 -22.13 4.13
CA ARG A 131 5.96 -23.01 3.55
C ARG A 131 6.25 -23.39 2.09
N ALA A 132 6.92 -22.52 1.34
CA ALA A 132 7.37 -22.78 -0.02
C ALA A 132 8.59 -23.73 -0.10
N GLY A 133 9.16 -24.13 1.06
CA GLY A 133 10.28 -25.05 1.14
C GLY A 133 11.66 -24.39 1.18
N LEU A 134 11.72 -23.06 1.30
CA LEU A 134 13.00 -22.37 1.48
C LEU A 134 13.60 -22.67 2.87
N PRO A 135 14.94 -22.77 2.99
CA PRO A 135 15.60 -22.93 4.28
C PRO A 135 15.21 -21.81 5.26
N PRO A 136 14.87 -22.13 6.52
CA PRO A 136 14.48 -21.11 7.50
C PRO A 136 15.53 -20.00 7.72
N ASP A 137 16.81 -20.33 7.59
CA ASP A 137 17.92 -19.37 7.73
C ASP A 137 17.95 -18.34 6.59
N ASP A 138 17.51 -18.73 5.39
CA ASP A 138 17.50 -17.86 4.20
C ASP A 138 16.16 -17.13 4.03
N ALA A 139 15.07 -17.66 4.60
CA ALA A 139 13.70 -17.13 4.43
C ALA A 139 13.56 -15.62 4.73
N PRO A 140 14.22 -15.02 5.76
CA PRO A 140 14.18 -13.57 5.98
C PRO A 140 14.77 -12.74 4.83
N ALA A 141 15.81 -13.23 4.17
CA ALA A 141 16.43 -12.54 3.04
C ALA A 141 15.53 -12.63 1.80
N TYR A 142 14.98 -13.82 1.53
CA TYR A 142 14.01 -14.05 0.46
C TYR A 142 12.76 -13.18 0.64
N ALA A 143 12.15 -13.18 1.81
CA ALA A 143 10.97 -12.36 2.11
C ALA A 143 11.22 -10.86 1.86
N ARG A 144 12.39 -10.35 2.29
CA ARG A 144 12.77 -8.96 2.07
C ARG A 144 13.03 -8.66 0.59
N LEU A 145 13.67 -9.58 -0.13
CA LEU A 145 13.90 -9.46 -1.58
C LEU A 145 12.56 -9.39 -2.33
N GLY A 146 11.63 -10.30 -2.03
CA GLY A 146 10.30 -10.33 -2.63
C GLY A 146 9.55 -9.02 -2.40
N LEU A 147 9.46 -8.57 -1.15
CA LEU A 147 8.79 -7.31 -0.82
C LEU A 147 9.41 -6.10 -1.53
N ALA A 148 10.75 -6.02 -1.57
CA ALA A 148 11.45 -4.93 -2.22
C ALA A 148 11.24 -4.94 -3.74
N ALA A 149 11.35 -6.12 -4.37
CA ALA A 149 11.13 -6.29 -5.80
C ALA A 149 9.68 -5.96 -6.18
N SER A 150 8.67 -6.48 -5.47
CA SER A 150 7.27 -6.18 -5.75
C SER A 150 6.97 -4.69 -5.65
N ARG A 151 7.48 -3.99 -4.62
CA ARG A 151 7.32 -2.52 -4.52
C ARG A 151 8.03 -1.77 -5.65
N GLY A 152 9.22 -2.22 -6.06
CA GLY A 152 9.93 -1.66 -7.19
C GLY A 152 9.17 -1.81 -8.50
N LEU A 153 8.56 -2.97 -8.73
CA LEU A 153 7.73 -3.24 -9.92
C LEU A 153 6.43 -2.42 -9.92
N LEU A 154 5.80 -2.23 -8.75
CA LEU A 154 4.65 -1.33 -8.64
C LEU A 154 5.04 0.13 -8.91
N PHE A 155 6.20 0.56 -8.42
CA PHE A 155 6.73 1.89 -8.71
C PHE A 155 7.02 2.09 -10.20
N ASP A 156 7.65 1.09 -10.84
CA ASP A 156 7.88 1.06 -12.30
C ASP A 156 6.55 1.20 -13.06
N LEU A 157 5.56 0.34 -12.75
CA LEU A 157 4.25 0.37 -13.39
C LEU A 157 3.62 1.77 -13.38
N LEU A 158 3.73 2.50 -12.26
CA LEU A 158 3.15 3.84 -12.13
C LEU A 158 3.89 4.90 -12.95
N LEU A 159 5.17 4.69 -13.23
CA LEU A 159 5.96 5.62 -14.05
C LEU A 159 5.87 5.32 -15.54
N THR A 160 5.82 4.04 -15.91
CA THR A 160 5.93 3.60 -17.31
C THR A 160 4.59 3.21 -17.91
N GLY A 161 3.63 2.80 -17.08
CA GLY A 161 2.39 2.17 -17.54
C GLY A 161 2.60 0.78 -18.18
N ASP A 162 3.81 0.24 -18.14
CA ASP A 162 4.15 -1.04 -18.79
C ASP A 162 3.66 -2.23 -17.96
N ARG A 163 2.36 -2.50 -18.05
CA ARG A 163 1.73 -3.62 -17.35
C ARG A 163 2.32 -4.96 -17.75
N THR A 164 2.58 -5.17 -19.04
CA THR A 164 3.11 -6.44 -19.54
C THR A 164 4.53 -6.69 -19.05
N GLY A 165 5.38 -5.67 -19.01
CA GLY A 165 6.74 -5.76 -18.50
C GLY A 165 6.80 -6.12 -17.02
N VAL A 166 6.00 -5.44 -16.17
CA VAL A 166 6.00 -5.72 -14.72
C VAL A 166 5.38 -7.06 -14.38
N ASP A 167 4.38 -7.53 -15.14
CA ASP A 167 3.79 -8.87 -14.96
C ASP A 167 4.83 -9.96 -15.29
N ALA A 168 5.56 -9.82 -16.40
CA ALA A 168 6.64 -10.76 -16.74
C ALA A 168 7.78 -10.77 -15.70
N ALA A 169 8.10 -9.62 -15.11
CA ALA A 169 9.09 -9.53 -14.04
C ALA A 169 8.61 -10.16 -12.72
N SER A 170 7.32 -10.00 -12.38
CA SER A 170 6.68 -10.67 -11.25
C SER A 170 6.67 -12.19 -11.41
N ASP A 171 6.39 -12.70 -12.61
CA ASP A 171 6.47 -14.14 -12.91
C ASP A 171 7.89 -14.69 -12.73
N LEU A 172 8.91 -13.91 -13.10
CA LEU A 172 10.31 -14.29 -12.86
C LEU A 172 10.66 -14.27 -11.38
N LEU A 173 10.17 -13.27 -10.63
CA LEU A 173 10.35 -13.16 -9.20
C LEU A 173 9.77 -14.39 -8.48
N ASN A 174 8.56 -14.83 -8.85
CA ASN A 174 7.90 -16.01 -8.25
C ASN A 174 8.70 -17.31 -8.42
N LYS A 175 9.45 -17.45 -9.52
CA LYS A 175 10.34 -18.60 -9.75
C LYS A 175 11.51 -18.65 -8.77
N LEU A 176 11.91 -17.54 -8.15
CA LEU A 176 12.96 -17.53 -7.13
C LEU A 176 12.49 -18.15 -5.79
N PHE A 177 11.19 -18.24 -5.56
CA PHE A 177 10.60 -18.77 -4.33
C PHE A 177 10.05 -20.19 -4.48
N THR A 178 10.14 -20.78 -5.67
CA THR A 178 9.66 -22.13 -5.96
C THR A 178 10.86 -22.97 -6.38
N PRO A 179 11.46 -23.77 -5.48
CA PRO A 179 12.63 -24.60 -5.78
C PRO A 179 12.34 -25.72 -6.79
#